data_AF-A0A966VJM8-F1
#
_entry.id   AF-A0A966VJM8-F1
#
_cell.length_a   1.000
_cell.length_b   1.000
_cell.length_c   1.000
_cell.angle_alpha   90.00
_cell.angle_beta   90.00
_cell.angle_gamma   90.00
#
_symmetry.space_group_name_H-M   'P 1'
#
loop_
_entity.id
_entity.type
_entity.pdbx_description
1 polymer ?
#
loop_
_entity_poly.entity_id
_entity_poly.type
_entity_poly.pdbx_seq_one_letter_code
_entity_poly.pdbx_strand_id
1 'polypeptide(L)'
;MTAAPGTDFGIMPLPISTDAATYGNDSIPVGVPGYFMIDAKQSTKAERDGAIDFLTWLYTSPKGQGFVANPVTKGGMGFIPVYKGFKVEPATSMARDISKFVVAGKTLEWINTYYPAGLQETVGKVSMQQYFTDKITSADLAKAIQDAWKGSVKTWRGVKK
;
A
#
# COMPACT_ATOMS: atom_id res chain seq x y z
N MET A 1 -1.00 -15.26 -9.56
CA MET A 1 -1.21 -16.65 -9.11
C MET A 1 -2.68 -16.98 -9.25
N THR A 2 -3.01 -18.01 -10.03
CA THR A 2 -4.30 -18.70 -9.95
C THR A 2 -4.16 -19.79 -8.90
N ALA A 3 -5.18 -20.02 -8.09
CA ALA A 3 -5.16 -21.12 -7.12
C ALA A 3 -4.89 -22.46 -7.84
N ALA A 4 -4.11 -23.35 -7.21
CA ALA A 4 -3.97 -24.71 -7.70
C ALA A 4 -5.33 -25.43 -7.62
N PRO A 5 -5.61 -26.41 -8.50
CA PRO A 5 -6.85 -27.18 -8.43
C PRO A 5 -7.04 -27.81 -7.04
N GLY A 6 -8.20 -27.58 -6.42
CA GLY A 6 -8.53 -28.09 -5.09
C GLY A 6 -7.90 -27.32 -3.91
N THR A 7 -7.35 -26.12 -4.13
CA THR A 7 -6.84 -25.27 -3.04
C THR A 7 -7.60 -23.95 -2.97
N ASP A 8 -8.11 -23.63 -1.79
CA ASP A 8 -8.71 -22.33 -1.49
C ASP A 8 -7.66 -21.39 -0.91
N PHE A 9 -7.62 -20.16 -1.41
CA PHE A 9 -6.79 -19.09 -0.90
C PHE A 9 -7.65 -17.84 -0.71
N GLY A 10 -7.37 -17.08 0.34
CA GLY A 10 -8.09 -15.85 0.63
C GLY A 10 -7.28 -14.92 1.51
N ILE A 11 -7.91 -13.83 1.92
CA ILE A 11 -7.33 -12.81 2.79
C ILE A 11 -8.09 -12.83 4.10
N MET A 12 -7.35 -12.91 5.19
CA MET A 12 -7.88 -12.81 6.55
C MET A 12 -7.46 -11.45 7.12
N PRO A 13 -8.40 -10.60 7.56
CA PRO A 13 -8.08 -9.44 8.40
C PRO A 13 -7.28 -9.88 9.63
N LEU A 14 -6.34 -9.06 10.08
CA LEU A 14 -5.61 -9.33 11.32
C LEU A 14 -6.54 -9.02 12.50
N PRO A 15 -6.94 -10.00 13.33
CA PRO A 15 -7.77 -9.71 14.49
C PRO A 15 -6.95 -8.94 15.53
N ILE A 16 -7.39 -7.73 15.87
CA ILE A 16 -6.77 -6.86 16.88
C ILE A 16 -7.49 -6.93 18.23
N SER A 17 -8.66 -7.58 18.29
CA SER A 17 -9.50 -7.74 19.48
C SER A 17 -10.37 -8.98 19.35
N THR A 18 -10.87 -9.50 20.47
CA THR A 18 -11.83 -10.61 20.53
C THR A 18 -13.28 -10.18 20.27
N ASP A 19 -13.58 -8.87 20.30
CA ASP A 19 -14.87 -8.33 19.90
C ASP A 19 -14.90 -8.09 18.39
N ALA A 20 -15.78 -8.80 17.68
CA ALA A 20 -15.95 -8.71 16.23
C ALA A 20 -16.32 -7.29 15.75
N ALA A 21 -16.95 -6.46 16.59
CA ALA A 21 -17.31 -5.09 16.24
C ALA A 21 -16.14 -4.10 16.34
N THR A 22 -14.98 -4.52 16.84
CA THR A 22 -13.81 -3.65 17.00
C THR A 22 -13.34 -3.11 15.64
N TYR A 23 -13.12 -1.80 15.57
CA TYR A 23 -12.59 -1.14 14.37
C TYR A 23 -11.34 -1.86 13.85
N GLY A 24 -11.35 -2.23 12.57
CA GLY A 24 -10.22 -2.90 11.92
C GLY A 24 -10.27 -4.43 11.92
N ASN A 25 -11.09 -5.08 12.76
CA ASN A 25 -11.23 -6.54 12.78
C ASN A 25 -11.84 -7.13 11.49
N ASP A 26 -12.50 -6.31 10.69
CA ASP A 26 -13.11 -6.70 9.42
C ASP A 26 -12.44 -6.06 8.19
N SER A 27 -11.29 -5.41 8.39
CA SER A 27 -10.62 -4.58 7.39
C SER A 27 -9.17 -4.98 7.15
N ILE A 28 -8.63 -4.65 5.99
CA ILE A 28 -7.24 -4.99 5.61
C ILE A 28 -6.41 -3.74 5.31
N PRO A 29 -5.09 -3.71 5.60
CA PRO A 29 -4.25 -2.60 5.22
C PRO A 29 -4.07 -2.56 3.69
N VAL A 30 -4.52 -1.48 3.05
CA VAL A 30 -4.38 -1.27 1.60
C VAL A 30 -3.66 0.05 1.35
N GLY A 31 -2.58 -0.03 0.57
CA GLY A 31 -1.66 1.08 0.35
C GLY A 31 -1.37 1.27 -1.12
N VAL A 32 -0.99 2.48 -1.48
CA VAL A 32 -0.54 2.82 -2.82
C VAL A 32 0.97 2.54 -2.90
N PRO A 33 1.42 1.55 -3.69
CA PRO A 33 2.84 1.16 -3.71
C PRO A 33 3.73 2.20 -4.40
N GLY A 34 3.15 3.11 -5.17
CA GLY A 34 3.87 4.17 -5.86
C GLY A 34 2.94 5.15 -6.56
N TYR A 35 3.47 6.33 -6.86
CA TYR A 35 2.77 7.40 -7.57
C TYR A 35 3.53 7.75 -8.84
N PHE A 36 2.80 8.01 -9.93
CA PHE A 36 3.38 8.75 -11.05
C PHE A 36 3.40 10.23 -10.69
N MET A 37 4.57 10.86 -10.81
CA MET A 37 4.76 12.29 -10.58
C MET A 37 5.38 12.91 -11.82
N ILE A 38 4.90 14.11 -12.18
CA ILE A 38 5.44 14.89 -13.30
C ILE A 38 6.23 16.04 -12.69
N ASP A 39 7.51 16.17 -13.05
CA ASP A 39 8.37 17.23 -12.52
C ASP A 39 7.94 18.59 -13.11
N ALA A 40 7.52 19.50 -12.23
CA ALA A 40 7.07 20.83 -12.62
C ALA A 40 8.21 21.79 -13.00
N LYS A 41 9.45 21.51 -12.57
CA LYS A 41 10.60 22.41 -12.67
C LYS A 41 11.60 21.98 -13.73
N GLN A 42 11.92 20.69 -13.79
CA GLN A 42 12.97 20.18 -14.68
C GLN A 42 12.44 19.76 -16.05
N SER A 43 11.18 19.35 -16.15
CA SER A 43 10.58 19.01 -17.44
C SER A 43 10.19 20.27 -18.20
N THR A 44 10.40 20.27 -19.52
CA THR A 44 9.86 21.26 -20.45
C THR A 44 8.34 21.17 -20.53
N LYS A 45 7.67 22.19 -21.10
CA LYS A 45 6.22 22.14 -21.28
C LYS A 45 5.79 20.94 -22.14
N ALA A 46 6.50 20.68 -23.23
CA ALA A 46 6.19 19.58 -24.14
C ALA A 46 6.27 18.21 -23.45
N GLU A 47 7.30 17.99 -22.62
CA GLU A 47 7.43 16.74 -21.85
C GLU A 47 6.30 16.57 -20.84
N ARG A 48 5.92 17.65 -20.14
CA ARG A 48 4.79 17.59 -19.19
C ARG A 48 3.47 17.30 -19.89
N ASP A 49 3.19 17.96 -21.01
CA ASP A 49 1.98 17.72 -21.80
C ASP A 49 1.93 16.27 -22.30
N GLY A 50 3.05 15.75 -22.83
CA GLY A 50 3.14 14.36 -23.29
C GLY A 50 3.00 13.33 -22.17
N ALA A 51 3.54 13.61 -20.98
CA ALA A 51 3.37 12.75 -19.81
C ALA A 51 1.89 12.70 -19.35
N ILE A 52 1.20 13.85 -19.35
CA ILE A 52 -0.23 13.91 -19.04
C ILE A 52 -1.04 13.12 -20.06
N ASP A 53 -0.75 13.27 -21.35
CA ASP A 53 -1.45 12.56 -22.43
C ASP A 53 -1.27 11.04 -22.30
N PHE A 54 -0.03 10.58 -22.10
CA PHE A 54 0.28 9.17 -21.91
C PHE A 54 -0.41 8.57 -20.67
N LEU A 55 -0.33 9.23 -19.51
CA LEU A 55 -0.98 8.73 -18.29
C LEU A 55 -2.50 8.73 -18.43
N THR A 56 -3.08 9.73 -19.09
CA THR A 56 -4.51 9.77 -19.39
C THR A 56 -4.90 8.58 -20.26
N TRP A 57 -4.18 8.34 -21.36
CA TRP A 57 -4.39 7.19 -22.22
C TRP A 57 -4.25 5.86 -21.46
N LEU A 58 -3.24 5.72 -20.61
CA LEU A 58 -2.94 4.50 -19.85
C LEU A 58 -4.10 4.10 -18.93
N TYR A 59 -4.74 5.07 -18.27
CA TYR A 59 -5.81 4.77 -17.30
C TYR A 59 -7.23 4.85 -17.87
N THR A 60 -7.44 5.58 -18.97
CA THR A 60 -8.79 5.80 -19.53
C THR A 60 -9.07 4.99 -20.79
N SER A 61 -8.05 4.61 -21.57
CA SER A 61 -8.27 3.83 -22.79
C SER A 61 -8.41 2.33 -22.51
N PRO A 62 -9.22 1.57 -23.28
CA PRO A 62 -9.31 0.11 -23.10
C PRO A 62 -7.97 -0.62 -23.20
N LYS A 63 -7.10 -0.18 -24.13
CA LYS A 63 -5.76 -0.77 -24.32
C LYS A 63 -4.84 -0.46 -23.13
N GLY A 64 -4.85 0.78 -22.66
CA GLY A 64 -4.10 1.19 -21.46
C GLY A 64 -4.55 0.43 -20.21
N GLN A 65 -5.86 0.33 -19.99
CA GLN A 65 -6.44 -0.44 -18.87
C GLN A 65 -6.00 -1.91 -18.92
N GLY A 66 -5.88 -2.47 -20.13
CA GLY A 66 -5.27 -3.77 -20.36
C GLY A 66 -3.84 -3.85 -19.83
N PHE A 67 -2.97 -2.89 -20.15
CA PHE A 67 -1.60 -2.86 -19.61
C PHE A 67 -1.57 -2.74 -18.09
N VAL A 68 -2.50 -2.03 -17.48
CA VAL A 68 -2.55 -1.87 -16.02
C VAL A 68 -2.99 -3.17 -15.33
N ALA A 69 -4.12 -3.74 -15.72
CA ALA A 69 -4.78 -4.79 -14.96
C ALA A 69 -4.47 -6.22 -15.42
N ASN A 70 -4.10 -6.42 -16.69
CA ASN A 70 -3.78 -7.76 -17.19
C ASN A 70 -2.54 -8.33 -16.49
N PRO A 71 -2.44 -9.66 -16.36
CA PRO A 71 -1.27 -10.27 -15.77
C PRO A 71 -0.05 -10.09 -16.69
N VAL A 72 1.15 -10.24 -16.11
CA VAL A 72 2.43 -10.20 -16.85
C VAL A 72 2.45 -11.21 -18.01
N THR A 73 1.76 -12.34 -17.88
CA THR A 73 1.63 -13.35 -18.95
C THR A 73 0.82 -12.86 -20.17
N LYS A 74 0.07 -11.76 -20.04
CA LYS A 74 -0.62 -11.06 -21.13
C LYS A 74 0.00 -9.68 -21.42
N GLY A 75 1.23 -9.44 -20.96
CA GLY A 75 1.95 -8.18 -21.16
C GLY A 75 1.47 -7.01 -20.29
N GLY A 76 0.68 -7.26 -19.24
CA GLY A 76 0.26 -6.22 -18.30
C GLY A 76 1.08 -6.21 -16.99
N MET A 77 0.75 -5.28 -16.10
CA MET A 77 1.43 -5.08 -14.81
C MET A 77 0.78 -5.86 -13.66
N GLY A 78 -0.45 -6.35 -13.84
CA GLY A 78 -1.21 -7.07 -12.81
C GLY A 78 -1.63 -6.18 -11.63
N PHE A 79 -1.74 -4.87 -11.84
CA PHE A 79 -2.15 -3.93 -10.80
C PHE A 79 -3.66 -3.95 -10.57
N ILE A 80 -4.06 -3.65 -9.34
CA ILE A 80 -5.46 -3.50 -8.96
C ILE A 80 -5.96 -2.17 -9.55
N PRO A 81 -7.06 -2.15 -10.32
CA PRO A 81 -7.67 -0.91 -10.78
C PRO A 81 -7.98 0.05 -9.63
N VAL A 82 -7.60 1.32 -9.77
CA VAL A 82 -7.72 2.34 -8.69
C VAL A 82 -8.71 3.46 -9.01
N TYR A 83 -9.32 3.47 -10.20
CA TYR A 83 -10.25 4.51 -10.64
C TYR A 83 -11.61 3.94 -11.03
N LYS A 84 -12.66 4.73 -10.80
CA LYS A 84 -14.01 4.42 -11.27
C LYS A 84 -14.02 4.33 -12.80
N GLY A 85 -14.75 3.35 -13.35
CA GLY A 85 -14.90 3.18 -14.80
C GLY A 85 -13.88 2.25 -15.48
N PHE A 86 -13.03 1.57 -14.71
CA PHE A 86 -12.23 0.45 -15.22
C PHE A 86 -13.15 -0.70 -15.65
N LYS A 87 -12.97 -1.20 -16.87
CA LYS A 87 -13.76 -2.33 -17.42
C LYS A 87 -13.04 -3.66 -17.36
N VAL A 88 -11.74 -3.64 -17.03
CA VAL A 88 -10.89 -4.83 -16.96
C VAL A 88 -10.89 -5.34 -15.53
N GLU A 89 -11.40 -6.55 -15.35
CA GLU A 89 -11.41 -7.23 -14.06
C GLU A 89 -9.98 -7.64 -13.62
N PRO A 90 -9.67 -7.62 -12.31
CA PRO A 90 -8.38 -8.05 -11.82
C PRO A 90 -8.10 -9.53 -12.16
N ALA A 91 -6.92 -9.78 -12.72
CA ALA A 91 -6.57 -11.09 -13.26
C ALA A 91 -6.38 -12.17 -12.17
N THR A 92 -5.87 -11.80 -10.99
CA THR A 92 -5.54 -12.74 -9.91
C THR A 92 -6.66 -12.85 -8.89
N SER A 93 -6.81 -14.02 -8.25
CA SER A 93 -7.78 -14.22 -7.15
C SER A 93 -7.53 -13.23 -6.02
N MET A 94 -6.27 -13.07 -5.62
CA MET A 94 -5.85 -12.10 -4.60
C MET A 94 -6.30 -10.67 -4.91
N ALA A 95 -6.09 -10.19 -6.15
CA ALA A 95 -6.50 -8.84 -6.54
C ALA A 95 -8.03 -8.65 -6.51
N ARG A 96 -8.80 -9.70 -6.87
CA ARG A 96 -10.26 -9.68 -6.74
C ARG A 96 -10.71 -9.65 -5.29
N ASP A 97 -10.05 -10.39 -4.41
CA ASP A 97 -10.39 -10.38 -2.98
C ASP A 97 -10.05 -9.03 -2.32
N ILE A 98 -8.88 -8.45 -2.60
CA ILE A 98 -8.55 -7.08 -2.15
C ILE A 98 -9.57 -6.07 -2.67
N SER A 99 -9.98 -6.18 -3.94
CA SER A 99 -10.97 -5.28 -4.54
C SER A 99 -12.31 -5.29 -3.79
N LYS A 100 -12.76 -6.45 -3.27
CA LYS A 100 -13.97 -6.53 -2.43
C LYS A 100 -13.85 -5.67 -1.17
N PHE A 101 -12.70 -5.72 -0.47
CA PHE A 101 -12.45 -4.87 0.70
C PHE A 101 -12.41 -3.39 0.34
N VAL A 102 -11.76 -3.03 -0.78
CA VAL A 102 -11.69 -1.65 -1.27
C VAL A 102 -13.08 -1.10 -1.60
N VAL A 103 -13.90 -1.84 -2.36
CA VAL A 103 -15.27 -1.44 -2.73
C VAL A 103 -16.18 -1.35 -1.50
N ALA A 104 -16.00 -2.23 -0.52
CA ALA A 104 -16.76 -2.22 0.74
C ALA A 104 -16.30 -1.13 1.74
N GLY A 105 -15.23 -0.37 1.43
CA GLY A 105 -14.66 0.62 2.35
C GLY A 105 -13.98 0.00 3.58
N LYS A 106 -13.63 -1.29 3.53
CA LYS A 106 -13.03 -2.06 4.61
C LYS A 106 -11.51 -2.11 4.50
N THR A 107 -10.92 -0.92 4.39
CA THR A 107 -9.47 -0.75 4.22
C THR A 107 -8.89 0.11 5.31
N LEU A 108 -7.72 -0.28 5.82
CA LEU A 108 -6.92 0.49 6.76
C LEU A 108 -5.80 1.20 6.01
N GLU A 109 -5.48 2.42 6.42
CA GLU A 109 -4.31 3.13 5.89
C GLU A 109 -3.02 2.52 6.44
N TRP A 110 -1.98 2.54 5.62
CA TRP A 110 -0.65 2.10 5.97
C TRP A 110 0.06 3.12 6.88
N ILE A 111 0.20 2.78 8.16
CA ILE A 111 0.80 3.66 9.17
C ILE A 111 2.29 3.94 8.91
N ASN A 112 2.99 3.09 8.13
CA ASN A 112 4.40 3.29 7.82
C ASN A 112 4.67 4.57 7.01
N THR A 113 3.68 5.12 6.30
CA THR A 113 3.82 6.44 5.65
C THR A 113 4.00 7.57 6.67
N TYR A 114 3.59 7.36 7.92
CA TYR A 114 3.68 8.33 9.01
C TYR A 114 4.95 8.16 9.85
N TYR A 115 5.74 7.11 9.59
CA TYR A 115 6.92 6.82 10.40
C TYR A 115 7.93 7.97 10.36
N PRO A 116 8.46 8.36 11.53
CA PRO A 116 9.66 9.18 11.61
C PRO A 116 10.79 8.62 10.74
N ALA A 117 11.59 9.52 10.17
CA ALA A 117 12.76 9.13 9.40
C ALA A 117 13.68 8.21 10.22
N GLY A 118 14.06 7.07 9.65
CA GLY A 118 14.90 6.09 10.32
C GLY A 118 14.20 5.16 11.31
N LEU A 119 12.89 5.34 11.61
CA LEU A 119 12.16 4.47 12.55
C LEU A 119 12.19 3.00 12.12
N GLN A 120 12.06 2.74 10.81
CA GLN A 120 12.11 1.38 10.29
C GLN A 120 13.44 0.68 10.62
N GLU A 121 14.55 1.40 10.55
CA GLU A 121 15.89 0.85 10.80
C GLU A 121 16.18 0.69 12.29
N THR A 122 15.74 1.62 13.13
CA THR A 122 16.03 1.58 14.57
C THR A 122 15.03 0.74 15.35
N VAL A 123 13.73 0.97 15.16
CA VAL A 123 12.67 0.27 15.90
C VAL A 123 12.23 -0.98 15.16
N GLY A 124 11.91 -0.84 13.87
CA GLY A 124 11.35 -1.94 13.06
C GLY A 124 12.33 -3.11 12.90
N LYS A 125 13.59 -2.83 12.61
CA LYS A 125 14.62 -3.84 12.39
C LYS A 125 15.30 -4.27 13.69
N VAL A 126 15.74 -3.35 14.55
CA VAL A 126 16.54 -3.70 15.74
C VAL A 126 15.65 -4.03 16.93
N SER A 127 14.86 -3.07 17.44
CA SER A 127 14.07 -3.30 18.66
C SER A 127 13.03 -4.42 18.50
N MET A 128 12.34 -4.48 17.37
CA MET A 128 11.36 -5.56 17.12
C MET A 128 12.03 -6.94 17.05
N GLN A 129 13.19 -7.05 16.39
CA GLN A 129 13.93 -8.31 16.34
C GLN A 129 14.46 -8.71 17.72
N GLN A 130 14.91 -7.75 18.53
CA GLN A 130 15.31 -8.00 19.92
C GLN A 130 14.13 -8.50 20.75
N TYR A 131 12.94 -7.91 20.58
CA TYR A 131 11.73 -8.36 21.28
C TYR A 131 11.34 -9.79 20.88
N PHE A 132 11.32 -10.12 19.58
CA PHE A 132 11.03 -11.48 19.11
C PHE A 132 12.08 -12.52 19.51
N THR A 133 13.26 -12.09 19.96
CA THR A 133 14.33 -12.97 20.43
C THR A 133 14.54 -12.87 21.95
N ASP A 134 13.54 -12.37 22.67
CA ASP A 134 13.48 -12.26 24.14
C ASP A 134 14.64 -11.43 24.75
N LYS A 135 15.29 -10.58 23.95
CA LYS A 135 16.41 -9.73 24.40
C LYS A 135 15.96 -8.45 25.08
N ILE A 136 14.74 -8.01 24.81
CA ILE A 136 14.11 -6.84 25.44
C ILE A 136 12.67 -7.18 25.81
N THR A 137 12.12 -6.49 26.81
CA THR A 137 10.72 -6.68 27.20
C THR A 137 9.76 -5.95 26.26
N SER A 138 8.46 -6.25 26.37
CA SER A 138 7.42 -5.49 25.67
C SER A 138 7.38 -4.02 26.12
N ALA A 139 7.70 -3.73 27.39
CA ALA A 139 7.80 -2.38 27.91
C ALA A 139 8.99 -1.61 27.29
N ASP A 140 10.13 -2.28 27.11
CA ASP A 140 11.30 -1.70 26.43
C ASP A 140 11.00 -1.40 24.96
N LEU A 141 10.33 -2.32 24.26
CA LEU A 141 9.88 -2.09 22.89
C LEU A 141 8.91 -0.91 22.79
N ALA A 142 7.92 -0.84 23.69
CA ALA A 142 6.97 0.27 23.75
C ALA A 142 7.68 1.60 23.99
N LYS A 143 8.69 1.62 24.86
CA LYS A 143 9.53 2.80 25.10
C LYS A 143 10.32 3.19 23.84
N ALA A 144 10.95 2.25 23.15
CA ALA A 144 11.70 2.51 21.92
C ALA A 144 10.80 3.11 20.83
N ILE A 145 9.58 2.59 20.67
CA ILE A 145 8.56 3.17 19.78
C ILE A 145 8.27 4.60 20.20
N GLN A 146 7.88 4.85 21.46
CA GLN A 146 7.52 6.19 21.94
C GLN A 146 8.65 7.21 21.73
N ASP A 147 9.89 6.84 22.03
CA ASP A 147 11.05 7.73 21.90
C ASP A 147 11.32 8.09 20.43
N ALA A 148 11.16 7.14 19.49
CA ALA A 148 11.30 7.40 18.06
C ALA A 148 10.30 8.47 17.54
N TRP A 149 9.08 8.47 18.09
CA TRP A 149 8.04 9.44 17.76
C TRP A 149 8.22 10.81 18.45
N LYS A 150 8.88 10.85 19.61
CA LYS A 150 9.21 12.10 20.32
C LYS A 150 10.42 12.83 19.75
N GLY A 151 11.44 12.08 19.32
CA GLY A 151 12.77 12.62 18.95
C GLY A 151 12.90 13.16 17.53
N SER A 152 11.87 13.06 16.70
CA SER A 152 11.99 13.36 15.27
C SER A 152 11.10 14.53 14.85
N VAL A 153 11.69 15.54 14.20
CA VAL A 153 10.91 16.52 13.42
C VAL A 153 10.16 15.75 12.35
N LYS A 154 8.83 15.90 12.30
CA LYS A 154 7.99 15.31 11.25
C LYS A 154 8.35 15.96 9.91
N THR A 155 9.26 15.36 9.16
CA THR A 155 9.76 15.92 7.89
C THR A 155 8.83 15.67 6.70
N TRP A 156 7.70 14.99 6.90
CA TRP A 156 6.78 14.65 5.82
C TRP A 156 5.63 15.67 5.73
N ARG A 157 5.31 16.07 4.47
CA ARG A 157 4.41 17.18 4.06
C ARG A 157 4.89 18.60 4.30
N GLY A 158 6.20 18.86 4.18
CA GLY A 158 6.69 20.24 4.01
C GLY A 158 6.51 21.14 5.23
N VAL A 159 6.38 20.56 6.43
CA VAL A 159 6.43 21.34 7.66
C VAL A 159 7.87 21.80 7.82
N LYS A 160 8.12 23.09 7.58
CA LYS A 160 9.43 23.72 7.83
C LYS A 160 9.78 23.58 9.32
N LYS A 161 11.08 23.47 9.59
CA LYS A 161 11.64 23.74 10.92
C LYS A 161 11.29 25.15 11.36
#